data_AF-A0A158IR41-F1
#
_entry.id   AF-A0A158IR41-F1
#
_cell.length_a   1.000
_cell.length_b   1.000
_cell.length_c   1.000
_cell.angle_alpha   90.00
_cell.angle_beta   90.00
_cell.angle_gamma   90.00
#
_symmetry.space_group_name_H-M   'P 1'
#
loop_
_entity.id
_entity.type
_entity.pdbx_description
1 polymer ?
#
loop_
_entity_poly.entity_id
_entity_poly.type
_entity_poly.pdbx_seq_one_letter_code
_entity_poly.pdbx_strand_id
1 'polypeptide(L)'
;MAVFEHSLMRLSQRGWGLLSIVEADPATSRARIHLRHSSIVLAQPSKHGTLCYMFAGWFAGAMDWLNDTAPAGTATGPRSKAIESQCAGGSHDCCVFHVA
;
A
#
# COMPACT_ATOMS: atom_id res chain seq x y z
N MET A 1 -10.20 9.83 -4.12
CA MET A 1 -8.78 9.90 -3.73
C MET A 1 -8.57 10.28 -2.26
N ALA A 2 -9.21 11.34 -1.74
CA ALA A 2 -9.08 11.75 -0.34
C ALA A 2 -9.27 10.62 0.71
N VAL A 3 -10.18 9.68 0.47
CA VAL A 3 -10.42 8.55 1.40
C VAL A 3 -9.27 7.52 1.39
N PHE A 4 -8.63 7.31 0.24
CA PHE A 4 -7.48 6.41 0.11
C PHE A 4 -6.27 6.99 0.84
N GLU A 5 -5.97 8.26 0.56
CA GLU A 5 -4.92 9.02 1.24
C GLU A 5 -5.16 9.06 2.75
N HIS A 6 -6.39 9.32 3.19
CA HIS A 6 -6.77 9.29 4.60
C HIS A 6 -6.49 7.93 5.24
N SER A 7 -6.80 6.83 4.54
CA SER A 7 -6.58 5.47 5.06
C SER A 7 -5.09 5.17 5.27
N LEU A 8 -4.23 5.58 4.34
CA LEU A 8 -2.78 5.42 4.46
C LEU A 8 -2.17 6.36 5.50
N MET A 9 -2.68 7.58 5.62
CA MET A 9 -2.30 8.52 6.68
C MET A 9 -2.60 7.92 8.06
N ARG A 10 -3.80 7.34 8.25
CA ARG A 10 -4.20 6.68 9.50
C ARG A 10 -3.29 5.51 9.85
N LEU A 11 -2.87 4.72 8.86
CA LEU A 11 -1.93 3.63 9.06
C LEU A 11 -0.56 4.17 9.53
N SER A 12 -0.13 5.29 8.95
CA SER A 12 1.11 5.95 9.35
C SER A 12 1.06 6.51 10.78
N GLN A 13 -0.05 7.17 11.14
CA GLN A 13 -0.28 7.70 12.49
C GLN A 13 -0.30 6.60 13.57
N ARG A 14 -0.62 5.37 13.20
CA ARG A 14 -0.61 4.20 14.09
C ARG A 14 0.79 3.56 14.22
N GLY A 15 1.81 4.11 13.59
CA GLY A 15 3.20 3.67 13.74
C GLY A 15 3.59 2.46 12.89
N TRP A 16 2.81 2.09 11.88
CA TRP A 16 3.16 0.99 10.97
C TRP A 16 4.27 1.36 9.96
N GLY A 17 4.53 2.66 9.81
CA GLY A 17 5.56 3.23 8.96
C GLY A 17 5.09 4.55 8.36
N LEU A 18 5.87 5.14 7.46
CA LEU A 18 5.50 6.36 6.75
C LEU A 18 5.04 6.00 5.34
N LEU A 19 3.73 6.02 5.12
CA LEU A 19 3.11 5.67 3.85
C LEU A 19 2.85 6.91 3.00
N SER A 20 3.14 6.80 1.70
CA SER A 20 2.85 7.82 0.71
C SER A 20 2.38 7.20 -0.60
N ILE A 21 1.43 7.85 -1.26
CA ILE A 21 0.97 7.48 -2.60
C ILE A 21 1.84 8.24 -3.60
N VAL A 22 2.44 7.51 -4.54
CA VAL A 22 3.20 8.10 -5.65
C VAL A 22 2.29 8.30 -6.86
N GLU A 23 1.41 7.34 -7.10
CA GLU A 23 0.47 7.32 -8.21
C GLU A 23 -0.76 6.52 -7.80
N ALA A 24 -1.95 6.96 -8.18
CA ALA A 24 -3.18 6.19 -7.99
C ALA A 24 -4.21 6.52 -9.07
N ASP A 25 -4.79 5.49 -9.67
CA ASP A 25 -5.88 5.53 -10.62
C ASP A 25 -6.96 4.51 -10.21
N PRO A 26 -8.02 4.96 -9.51
CA PRO A 26 -9.12 4.11 -9.10
C PRO A 26 -9.91 3.51 -10.26
N ALA A 27 -9.97 4.19 -11.40
CA ALA A 27 -10.74 3.70 -12.56
C ALA A 27 -10.13 2.41 -13.12
N THR A 28 -8.83 2.19 -12.89
CA THR A 28 -8.11 0.99 -13.29
C THR A 28 -7.64 0.13 -12.12
N SER A 29 -8.05 0.44 -10.87
CA SER A 29 -7.55 -0.19 -9.63
C SER A 29 -6.04 -0.15 -9.47
N ARG A 30 -5.36 0.86 -10.03
CA ARG A 30 -3.90 0.96 -10.01
C ARG A 30 -3.41 1.92 -8.94
N ALA A 31 -2.36 1.54 -8.23
CA ALA A 31 -1.64 2.46 -7.35
C ALA A 31 -0.17 2.06 -7.16
N ARG A 32 0.67 3.06 -6.87
CA ARG A 32 2.04 2.87 -6.42
C ARG A 32 2.22 3.53 -5.05
N ILE A 33 2.65 2.74 -4.07
CA ILE A 33 2.74 3.16 -2.67
C ILE A 33 4.18 2.98 -2.20
N HIS A 34 4.72 4.00 -1.53
CA HIS A 34 6.01 3.93 -0.84
C HIS A 34 5.78 3.81 0.66
N LEU A 35 6.49 2.89 1.30
CA LEU A 35 6.52 2.68 2.75
C LEU A 35 7.95 2.87 3.25
N ARG A 36 8.18 3.93 4.02
CA ARG A 36 9.43 4.19 4.75
C ARG A 36 9.30 3.80 6.21
N HIS A 37 10.41 3.48 6.86
CA HIS A 37 10.45 3.12 8.29
C HIS A 37 9.40 2.06 8.67
N SER A 38 9.29 0.99 7.86
CA SER A 38 8.35 -0.10 8.10
C SER A 38 8.57 -0.72 9.47
N SER A 39 7.51 -0.81 10.28
CA SER A 39 7.57 -1.46 11.60
C SER A 39 7.97 -2.94 11.49
N ILE A 40 7.62 -3.59 10.38
CA ILE A 40 7.94 -5.01 10.13
C ILE A 40 9.44 -5.21 9.89
N VAL A 41 10.08 -4.30 9.15
CA VAL A 41 11.53 -4.33 8.91
C VAL A 41 12.27 -3.96 10.19
N LEU A 42 11.86 -2.87 10.85
CA LEU A 42 12.50 -2.37 12.07
C LEU A 42 12.42 -3.36 13.24
N ALA A 43 11.34 -4.15 13.33
CA ALA A 43 11.19 -5.18 14.36
C ALA A 43 12.05 -6.43 14.13
N GLN A 44 12.67 -6.58 12.94
CA GLN A 44 13.41 -7.78 12.55
C GLN A 44 14.78 -7.44 11.95
N PRO A 45 15.70 -6.82 12.72
CA PRO A 45 16.98 -6.31 12.22
C PRO A 45 17.90 -7.39 11.62
N SER A 46 17.69 -8.66 11.96
CA SER A 46 18.47 -9.80 11.46
C SER A 46 17.87 -10.47 10.22
N LYS A 47 16.73 -10.00 9.72
CA LYS A 47 16.06 -10.54 8.53
C LYS A 47 16.34 -9.65 7.33
N HIS A 48 16.51 -10.30 6.18
CA HIS A 48 16.81 -9.63 4.91
C HIS A 48 15.87 -10.08 3.80
N GLY A 49 15.70 -9.23 2.78
CA GLY A 49 14.82 -9.47 1.63
C GLY A 49 13.46 -8.77 1.74
N THR A 50 12.44 -9.32 1.08
CA THR A 50 11.06 -8.80 1.08
C THR A 50 10.30 -9.25 2.31
N LEU A 51 10.15 -8.35 3.28
CA LEU A 51 9.57 -8.67 4.60
C LEU A 51 8.16 -8.11 4.77
N CYS A 52 7.71 -7.17 3.94
CA CYS A 52 6.50 -6.39 4.17
C CYS A 52 5.27 -6.95 3.43
N TYR A 53 5.25 -8.25 3.12
CA TYR A 53 4.15 -8.90 2.39
C TYR A 53 2.78 -8.68 3.03
N MET A 54 2.70 -8.52 4.35
CA MET A 54 1.44 -8.24 5.06
C MET A 54 0.75 -6.96 4.59
N PHE A 55 1.51 -5.94 4.18
CA PHE A 55 0.95 -4.68 3.68
C PHE A 55 0.27 -4.85 2.32
N ALA A 56 0.64 -5.86 1.54
CA ALA A 56 0.02 -6.13 0.25
C ALA A 56 -1.49 -6.39 0.40
N GLY A 57 -1.88 -7.23 1.37
CA GLY A 57 -3.29 -7.49 1.66
C GLY A 57 -4.05 -6.23 2.08
N TRP A 58 -3.39 -5.36 2.86
CA TRP A 58 -3.98 -4.08 3.28
C TRP A 58 -4.26 -3.17 2.08
N PHE A 59 -3.29 -2.99 1.18
CA PHE A 59 -3.42 -2.07 0.05
C PHE A 59 -4.44 -2.55 -0.98
N ALA A 60 -4.43 -3.85 -1.29
CA ALA A 60 -5.45 -4.46 -2.14
C ALA A 60 -6.85 -4.27 -1.55
N GLY A 61 -7.03 -4.61 -0.26
CA GLY A 61 -8.32 -4.47 0.42
C GLY A 61 -8.80 -3.01 0.52
N ALA A 62 -7.89 -2.06 0.71
CA ALA A 62 -8.23 -0.64 0.73
C ALA A 62 -8.69 -0.12 -0.65
N MET A 63 -8.03 -0.53 -1.73
CA MET A 63 -8.45 -0.19 -3.09
C MET A 63 -9.81 -0.79 -3.42
N ASP A 64 -10.01 -2.07 -3.08
CA ASP A 64 -11.27 -2.76 -3.28
C ASP A 64 -12.41 -2.11 -2.48
N TRP A 65 -12.18 -1.74 -1.23
CA TRP A 65 -13.19 -1.06 -0.42
C TRP A 65 -13.57 0.30 -1.02
N LEU A 66 -12.63 1.04 -1.61
CA LEU A 66 -12.94 2.29 -2.31
C LEU A 66 -13.81 2.07 -3.54
N ASN A 67 -13.54 1.01 -4.29
CA ASN A 67 -14.35 0.64 -5.43
C ASN A 67 -15.75 0.19 -5.00
N ASP A 68 -15.83 -0.65 -3.96
CA ASP A 68 -17.10 -1.19 -3.43
C ASP A 68 -17.98 -0.12 -2.79
N THR A 69 -17.40 0.99 -2.31
CA THR A 69 -18.12 2.12 -1.70
C THR A 69 -18.25 3.34 -2.62
N ALA A 70 -17.78 3.24 -3.87
CA ALA A 70 -17.93 4.31 -4.84
C ALA A 70 -19.42 4.53 -5.20
N PRO A 71 -19.83 5.78 -5.52
CA PRO A 71 -21.18 6.06 -5.99
C PRO A 71 -21.56 5.20 -7.20
N ALA A 72 -22.82 4.81 -7.29
CA ALA A 72 -23.34 4.04 -8.42
C ALA A 72 -23.04 4.76 -9.75
N GLY A 73 -22.51 4.01 -10.73
CA GLY A 73 -22.09 4.55 -12.03
C GLY A 73 -20.65 5.07 -12.09
N THR A 74 -19.90 5.04 -10.98
CA THR A 74 -18.45 5.29 -10.99
C THR A 74 -17.74 4.12 -11.66
N ALA A 75 -16.83 4.40 -12.59
CA ALA A 75 -15.97 3.36 -13.16
C ALA A 75 -15.07 2.78 -12.05
N THR A 76 -15.19 1.48 -11.81
CA THR A 76 -14.37 0.74 -10.87
C THR A 76 -13.56 -0.32 -11.61
N GLY A 77 -12.31 -0.48 -11.20
CA GLY A 77 -11.45 -1.52 -11.75
C GLY A 77 -11.77 -2.91 -11.18
N PRO A 78 -11.08 -3.95 -11.65
CA PRO A 78 -11.22 -5.31 -11.14
C PRO A 78 -10.76 -5.43 -9.68
N ARG A 79 -10.97 -6.60 -9.07
CA ARG A 79 -10.43 -6.92 -7.73
C ARG A 79 -8.92 -6.76 -7.74
N SER A 80 -8.46 -5.96 -6.79
CA SER A 80 -7.08 -5.48 -6.72
C SER A 80 -6.19 -6.54 -6.10
N LYS A 81 -4.95 -6.61 -6.58
CA LYS A 81 -3.84 -7.32 -5.94
C LYS A 81 -2.72 -6.32 -5.71
N ALA A 82 -2.00 -6.46 -4.61
CA ALA A 82 -0.81 -5.69 -4.36
C ALA A 82 0.42 -6.59 -4.33
N ILE A 83 1.53 -6.13 -4.89
CA ILE A 83 2.81 -6.83 -4.91
C ILE A 83 3.89 -5.89 -4.41
N GLU A 84 4.71 -6.36 -3.46
CA GLU A 84 5.93 -5.67 -3.03
C GLU A 84 7.02 -5.90 -4.07
N SER A 85 7.48 -4.86 -4.76
CA SER A 85 8.55 -4.93 -5.76
C SER A 85 9.92 -4.59 -5.19
N GLN A 86 9.97 -3.82 -4.09
CA GLN A 86 11.19 -3.44 -3.39
C GLN A 86 10.92 -3.42 -1.88
N CYS A 87 11.93 -3.71 -1.08
CA CYS A 87 11.81 -3.72 0.38
C CYS A 87 13.04 -3.13 1.06
N ALA A 88 12.84 -2.33 2.12
CA ALA A 88 13.94 -1.83 2.93
C ALA A 88 14.75 -2.94 3.62
N GLY A 89 14.14 -4.10 3.88
CA GLY A 89 14.86 -5.29 4.35
C GLY A 89 15.85 -5.86 3.32
N GLY A 90 15.72 -5.49 2.04
CA GLY A 90 16.61 -5.88 0.95
C GLY A 90 17.69 -4.85 0.60
N SER A 91 17.97 -3.89 1.49
CA SER A 91 18.91 -2.76 1.25
C SER A 91 18.39 -1.65 0.31
N HIS A 92 17.07 -1.55 0.13
CA HIS A 92 16.46 -0.39 -0.55
C HIS A 92 16.13 0.73 0.46
N ASP A 93 16.03 1.98 -0.01
CA ASP A 93 15.68 3.12 0.86
C ASP A 93 14.23 3.09 1.39
N CYS A 94 13.35 2.36 0.71
CA CYS A 94 11.95 2.19 1.09
C CYS A 94 11.36 0.91 0.48
N CYS A 95 10.22 0.48 1.00
CA CYS A 95 9.42 -0.55 0.34
C CYS A 95 8.51 0.07 -0.72
N VAL A 96 8.36 -0.60 -1.86
CA VAL A 96 7.51 -0.16 -2.98
C VAL A 96 6.46 -1.22 -3.27
N PHE A 97 5.21 -0.79 -3.36
CA PHE A 97 4.07 -1.65 -3.66
C PHE A 97 3.36 -1.18 -4.93
N HIS A 98 2.99 -2.16 -5.76
CA HIS A 98 2.15 -1.95 -6.94
C HIS A 98 0.80 -2.62 -6.73
N VAL A 99 -0.27 -1.85 -6.81
CA VAL A 99 -1.65 -2.32 -6.81
C VAL A 99 -2.14 -2.39 -8.26
N ALA A 100 -2.75 -3.51 -8.67
CA ALA A 100 -3.33 -3.74 -10.00
C ALA A 100 -4.37 -4.86 -9.99
#